data_AF-A0A933WNC5-F1
#
_entry.id   AF-A0A933WNC5-F1
#
_cell.length_a   1.000
_cell.length_b   1.000
_cell.length_c   1.000
_cell.angle_alpha   90.00
_cell.angle_beta   90.00
_cell.angle_gamma   90.00
#
_symmetry.space_group_name_H-M   'P 1'
#
loop_
_entity.id
_entity.type
_entity.pdbx_description
1 polymer ?
#
loop_
_entity_poly.entity_id
_entity_poly.type
_entity_poly.pdbx_seq_one_letter_code
_entity_poly.pdbx_strand_id
1 'polypeptide(L)'
;MKDIIKKLLSALTFTDLPIRNKFILFSSGALFWLIVIAAIGLVSLFDMNAKSKKMVDVIVSQERTANIVIRKLRGANISMHNIVIHHDREFVSANYRRVRGTLNDSRSYLDALLKGGQIVDHVRATGQIHNPFLVVPIKDDASRKYIKDVMDKITEMESLAGHITDKKQSKGTGLKLEDEILQYDILTRDAVTILSDYAISVGMEWTKFSNMIKTRLVISILLMTAAFLTAVMLSGLFGLLISRSLAKPIKAIIAQIKALSTGEIDLTKKLEVTSKDELGQLSTEFNKLMDTIEHVTSFKKVIEEDESTEDIYMRLGRIFIDDLGLDNCVIYEVSDNRNFMRIVYPPEAEGVELHCRMDIQHDYSLCRAKRTGHTVSSVDYPKICKYYIEGINDVHVCIPIIVGGNVGGVVQFVCGKRGSCDIEDIEKKISRARQYIDDAQPVLEAKRLMKELKDSAVKDVLTGLYNRRFVEEIYEGLISGINRRGTILGLLMCDLDFFKQTNDTYGHDIGDSVIKETSNISSVRLRTE
;
A
#
# COMPACT_ATOMS: atom_id res chain seq x y z
N MET A 1 27.26 13.29 -5.77
CA MET A 1 26.24 13.77 -6.74
C MET A 1 25.25 12.67 -7.13
N LYS A 2 25.70 11.50 -7.61
CA LYS A 2 24.80 10.36 -7.93
C LYS A 2 23.91 9.90 -6.76
N ASP A 3 24.43 9.80 -5.54
CA ASP A 3 23.60 9.39 -4.38
C ASP A 3 22.58 10.44 -3.93
N ILE A 4 22.90 11.72 -4.09
CA ILE A 4 21.96 12.81 -3.77
C ILE A 4 20.83 12.79 -4.80
N ILE A 5 21.15 12.63 -6.09
CA ILE A 5 20.18 12.49 -7.17
C ILE A 5 19.32 11.23 -6.96
N LYS A 6 19.92 10.10 -6.56
CA LYS A 6 19.20 8.85 -6.29
C LYS A 6 18.26 8.96 -5.08
N LYS A 7 18.69 9.64 -4.00
CA LYS A 7 17.83 9.96 -2.85
C LYS A 7 16.69 10.91 -3.21
N LEU A 8 16.97 11.96 -3.98
CA LEU A 8 15.95 12.88 -4.49
C LEU A 8 14.94 12.18 -5.39
N LEU A 9 15.42 11.33 -6.31
CA LEU A 9 14.57 10.48 -7.14
C LEU A 9 13.76 9.52 -6.28
N SER A 10 14.34 8.81 -5.31
CA SER A 10 13.59 7.90 -4.42
C SER A 10 12.53 8.61 -3.58
N ALA A 11 12.78 9.87 -3.21
CA ALA A 11 11.84 10.71 -2.49
C ALA A 11 10.72 11.24 -3.42
N LEU A 12 11.04 11.53 -4.69
CA LEU A 12 10.09 11.95 -5.72
C LEU A 12 9.27 10.80 -6.32
N THR A 13 9.83 9.59 -6.35
CA THR A 13 9.18 8.37 -6.87
C THR A 13 8.59 7.51 -5.75
N PHE A 14 8.82 7.87 -4.49
CA PHE A 14 8.31 7.21 -3.29
C PHE A 14 8.65 5.72 -3.25
N THR A 15 9.78 5.31 -3.84
CA THR A 15 10.12 3.89 -4.03
C THR A 15 10.33 3.16 -2.71
N ASP A 16 11.02 3.79 -1.76
CA ASP A 16 11.42 3.16 -0.49
C ASP A 16 10.46 3.43 0.68
N LEU A 17 9.34 4.12 0.42
CA LEU A 17 8.34 4.36 1.46
C LEU A 17 7.51 3.11 1.72
N PRO A 18 7.06 2.86 2.96
CA PRO A 18 6.09 1.81 3.23
C PRO A 18 4.85 1.96 2.36
N ILE A 19 4.29 0.86 1.87
CA ILE A 19 3.12 0.86 0.96
C ILE A 19 1.98 1.72 1.54
N ARG A 20 1.69 1.55 2.83
CA ARG A 20 0.67 2.34 3.54
C ARG A 20 0.93 3.85 3.44
N ASN A 21 2.17 4.29 3.61
CA ASN A 21 2.53 5.70 3.58
C ASN A 21 2.40 6.29 2.17
N LYS A 22 2.66 5.49 1.12
CA LYS A 22 2.41 5.92 -0.29
C LYS A 22 0.94 6.28 -0.50
N PHE A 23 0.02 5.46 0.00
CA PHE A 23 -1.43 5.73 -0.10
C PHE A 23 -1.90 6.90 0.77
N ILE A 24 -1.39 7.03 2.01
CA ILE A 24 -1.72 8.17 2.87
C ILE A 24 -1.28 9.48 2.21
N LEU A 25 -0.07 9.51 1.63
CA LEU A 25 0.44 10.69 0.96
C LEU A 25 -0.42 11.06 -0.26
N PHE A 26 -0.80 10.07 -1.08
CA PHE A 26 -1.74 10.27 -2.18
C PHE A 26 -3.07 10.90 -1.73
N SER A 27 -3.70 10.32 -0.71
CA SER A 27 -4.96 10.81 -0.16
C SER A 27 -4.84 12.21 0.43
N SER A 28 -3.73 12.50 1.14
CA SER A 28 -3.47 13.83 1.70
C SER A 28 -3.26 14.89 0.60
N GLY A 29 -2.57 14.54 -0.49
CA GLY A 29 -2.38 15.42 -1.64
C GLY A 29 -3.69 15.73 -2.36
N ALA A 30 -4.57 14.73 -2.53
CA ALA A 30 -5.90 14.94 -3.08
C ALA A 30 -6.76 15.85 -2.19
N LEU A 31 -6.73 15.64 -0.88
CA LEU A 31 -7.45 16.49 0.09
C LEU A 31 -6.93 17.93 0.09
N PHE A 32 -5.61 18.12 0.01
CA PHE A 32 -5.00 19.46 -0.10
C PHE A 32 -5.58 20.25 -1.27
N TRP A 33 -5.69 19.64 -2.45
CA TRP A 33 -6.25 20.31 -3.63
C TRP A 33 -7.75 20.62 -3.48
N LEU A 34 -8.53 19.75 -2.83
CA LEU A 34 -9.93 20.05 -2.51
C LEU A 34 -10.05 21.27 -1.58
N ILE A 35 -9.18 21.36 -0.57
CA ILE A 35 -9.13 22.51 0.35
C ILE A 35 -8.75 23.79 -0.41
N VAL A 36 -7.76 23.74 -1.30
CA VAL A 36 -7.36 24.90 -2.12
C VAL A 36 -8.52 25.40 -2.99
N ILE A 37 -9.21 24.50 -3.69
CA ILE A 37 -10.37 24.84 -4.53
C ILE A 37 -11.50 25.45 -3.68
N ALA A 38 -11.81 24.84 -2.53
CA ALA A 38 -12.82 25.33 -1.60
C ALA A 38 -12.46 26.72 -1.06
N ALA A 39 -11.19 26.95 -0.70
CA ALA A 39 -10.71 28.24 -0.21
C ALA A 39 -10.84 29.35 -1.26
N ILE A 40 -10.44 29.08 -2.51
CA ILE A 40 -10.59 30.03 -3.63
C ILE A 40 -12.08 30.39 -3.82
N GLY A 41 -12.96 29.38 -3.85
CA GLY A 41 -14.39 29.58 -4.01
C GLY A 41 -15.00 30.41 -2.87
N LEU A 42 -14.65 30.09 -1.63
CA LEU A 42 -15.20 30.74 -0.44
C LEU A 42 -14.75 32.20 -0.33
N VAL A 43 -13.46 32.49 -0.51
CA VAL A 43 -12.93 33.87 -0.51
C VAL A 43 -13.58 34.71 -1.60
N SER A 44 -13.71 34.15 -2.81
CA SER A 44 -14.37 34.83 -3.94
C SER A 44 -15.83 35.13 -3.65
N LEU A 45 -16.58 34.16 -3.10
CA LEU A 45 -17.99 34.32 -2.76
C LEU A 45 -18.21 35.39 -1.69
N PHE A 46 -17.39 35.41 -0.64
CA PHE A 46 -17.46 36.44 0.40
C PHE A 46 -17.18 37.84 -0.14
N ASP A 47 -16.13 38.03 -0.94
CA ASP A 47 -15.79 39.32 -1.55
C ASP A 47 -16.91 39.82 -2.47
N MET A 48 -17.46 38.93 -3.31
CA MET A 48 -18.58 39.27 -4.20
C MET A 48 -19.85 39.61 -3.42
N ASN A 49 -20.20 38.86 -2.38
CA ASN A 49 -21.40 39.12 -1.59
C ASN A 49 -21.34 40.47 -0.88
N ALA A 50 -20.20 40.79 -0.26
CA ALA A 50 -19.99 42.08 0.40
C ALA A 50 -20.11 43.26 -0.58
N LYS A 51 -19.54 43.11 -1.78
CA LYS A 51 -19.61 44.10 -2.86
C LYS A 51 -21.02 44.25 -3.44
N SER A 52 -21.70 43.14 -3.71
CA SER A 52 -23.07 43.11 -4.23
C SER A 52 -24.06 43.79 -3.26
N LYS A 53 -23.96 43.51 -1.96
CA LYS A 53 -24.80 44.15 -0.94
C LYS A 53 -24.63 45.67 -0.93
N LYS A 54 -23.38 46.14 -0.92
CA LYS A 54 -23.08 47.59 -0.98
C LYS A 54 -23.63 48.24 -2.26
N MET A 55 -23.66 47.51 -3.37
CA MET A 55 -24.19 47.98 -4.65
C MET A 55 -25.71 48.14 -4.63
N VAL A 56 -26.45 47.12 -4.16
CA VAL A 56 -27.91 47.14 -4.08
C VAL A 56 -28.39 48.22 -3.11
N ASP A 57 -27.76 48.32 -1.93
CA ASP A 57 -28.20 49.26 -0.89
C ASP A 57 -27.92 50.73 -1.27
N VAL A 58 -26.90 51.00 -2.10
CA VAL A 58 -26.46 52.37 -2.43
C VAL A 58 -26.90 52.80 -3.83
N ILE A 59 -26.49 52.08 -4.88
CA ILE A 59 -26.66 52.54 -6.27
C ILE A 59 -28.12 52.43 -6.72
N VAL A 60 -28.76 51.29 -6.45
CA VAL A 60 -30.15 51.03 -6.87
C VAL A 60 -31.13 51.95 -6.12
N SER A 61 -30.91 52.15 -4.82
CA SER A 61 -31.77 53.01 -4.00
C SER A 61 -31.68 54.48 -4.45
N GLN A 62 -30.48 54.96 -4.79
CA GLN A 62 -30.25 56.32 -5.28
C GLN A 62 -30.85 56.56 -6.67
N GLU A 63 -30.59 55.68 -7.63
CA GLU A 63 -31.16 55.76 -8.99
C GLU A 63 -32.70 55.70 -8.95
N ARG A 64 -33.26 54.79 -8.14
CA ARG A 64 -34.70 54.65 -7.95
C ARG A 64 -35.31 55.95 -7.40
N THR A 65 -34.64 56.58 -6.44
CA THR A 65 -35.12 57.84 -5.84
C THR A 65 -35.13 58.97 -6.85
N ALA A 66 -34.04 59.16 -7.60
CA ALA A 66 -33.96 60.19 -8.63
C ALA A 66 -35.08 60.05 -9.66
N ASN A 67 -35.33 58.83 -10.13
CA ASN A 67 -36.40 58.53 -11.10
C ASN A 67 -37.81 58.78 -10.55
N ILE A 68 -38.06 58.51 -9.26
CA ILE A 68 -39.34 58.84 -8.61
C ILE A 68 -39.53 60.36 -8.56
N VAL A 69 -38.50 61.11 -8.18
CA VAL A 69 -38.55 62.58 -8.11
C VAL A 69 -38.79 63.18 -9.50
N ILE A 70 -38.09 62.71 -10.54
CA ILE A 70 -38.31 63.14 -11.94
C ILE A 70 -39.79 62.97 -12.33
N ARG A 71 -40.39 61.82 -12.02
CA ARG A 71 -41.80 61.54 -12.32
C ARG A 71 -42.73 62.51 -11.57
N LYS A 72 -42.45 62.77 -10.29
CA LYS A 72 -43.22 63.68 -9.44
C LYS A 72 -43.13 65.14 -9.94
N LEU A 73 -41.95 65.61 -10.32
CA LEU A 73 -41.77 66.97 -10.86
C LEU A 73 -42.55 67.18 -12.17
N ARG A 74 -42.53 66.20 -13.08
CA ARG A 74 -43.35 66.24 -14.30
C ARG A 74 -44.85 66.27 -13.99
N GLY A 75 -45.31 65.47 -13.02
CA GLY A 75 -46.70 65.46 -12.57
C GLY A 75 -47.14 66.76 -11.89
N ALA A 76 -46.25 67.39 -11.11
CA ALA A 76 -46.46 68.71 -10.53
C ALA A 76 -46.61 69.77 -11.62
N ASN A 77 -45.79 69.70 -12.68
CA ASN A 77 -45.89 70.62 -13.80
C ASN A 77 -47.24 70.54 -14.53
N ILE A 78 -47.72 69.32 -14.82
CA ILE A 78 -49.06 69.13 -15.39
C ILE A 78 -50.15 69.73 -14.48
N SER A 79 -50.03 69.52 -13.16
CA SER A 79 -50.98 70.08 -12.19
C SER A 79 -50.91 71.61 -12.11
N MET A 80 -49.74 72.21 -12.39
CA MET A 80 -49.54 73.65 -12.46
C MET A 80 -50.23 74.25 -13.68
N HIS A 81 -50.11 73.61 -14.85
CA HIS A 81 -50.85 74.00 -16.06
C HIS A 81 -52.37 73.93 -15.86
N ASN A 82 -52.86 72.93 -15.12
CA ASN A 82 -54.29 72.82 -14.77
C ASN A 82 -54.80 74.00 -13.94
N ILE A 83 -53.98 74.59 -13.06
CA ILE A 83 -54.30 75.79 -12.28
C ILE A 83 -54.50 77.01 -13.20
N VAL A 84 -53.69 77.13 -14.25
CA VAL A 84 -53.76 78.26 -15.19
C VAL A 84 -54.99 78.14 -16.10
N ILE A 85 -55.33 76.94 -16.56
CA ILE A 85 -56.42 76.70 -17.53
C ILE A 85 -57.81 76.80 -16.88
N HIS A 86 -57.97 76.31 -15.65
CA HIS A 86 -59.28 76.21 -15.00
C HIS A 86 -59.61 77.46 -14.18
N HIS A 87 -60.91 77.74 -14.07
CA HIS A 87 -61.44 78.96 -13.45
C HIS A 87 -62.14 78.71 -12.11
N ASP A 88 -62.46 77.44 -11.81
CA ASP A 88 -63.05 77.04 -10.54
C ASP A 88 -62.02 77.18 -9.40
N ARG A 89 -62.38 77.96 -8.38
CA ARG A 89 -61.53 78.24 -7.22
C ARG A 89 -61.24 76.98 -6.39
N GLU A 90 -62.21 76.08 -6.26
CA GLU A 90 -61.98 74.81 -5.52
C GLU A 90 -61.00 73.92 -6.27
N PHE A 91 -61.19 73.77 -7.59
CA PHE A 91 -60.27 73.03 -8.45
C PHE A 91 -58.84 73.62 -8.45
N VAL A 92 -58.70 74.94 -8.51
CA VAL A 92 -57.41 75.63 -8.44
C VAL A 92 -56.74 75.38 -7.08
N SER A 93 -57.46 75.53 -5.98
CA SER A 93 -56.93 75.27 -4.63
C SER A 93 -56.55 73.80 -4.41
N ALA A 94 -57.34 72.86 -4.95
CA ALA A 94 -57.04 71.44 -4.89
C ALA A 94 -55.78 71.08 -5.69
N ASN A 95 -55.60 71.63 -6.90
CA ASN A 95 -54.39 71.40 -7.68
C ASN A 95 -53.17 72.09 -7.08
N TYR A 96 -53.30 73.29 -6.50
CA TYR A 96 -52.21 73.94 -5.77
C TYR A 96 -51.74 73.10 -4.58
N ARG A 97 -52.68 72.57 -3.77
CA ARG A 97 -52.35 71.62 -2.68
C ARG A 97 -51.64 70.36 -3.21
N ARG A 98 -52.04 69.87 -4.38
CA ARG A 98 -51.37 68.73 -5.04
C ARG A 98 -49.96 69.07 -5.50
N VAL A 99 -49.75 70.21 -6.16
CA VAL A 99 -48.43 70.71 -6.59
C VAL A 99 -47.52 70.87 -5.38
N ARG A 100 -47.95 71.66 -4.38
CA ARG A 100 -47.18 71.91 -3.17
C ARG A 100 -46.82 70.64 -2.42
N GLY A 101 -47.78 69.74 -2.24
CA GLY A 101 -47.51 68.46 -1.60
C GLY A 101 -46.57 67.58 -2.42
N THR A 102 -46.62 67.62 -3.75
CA THR A 102 -45.68 66.87 -4.61
C THR A 102 -44.27 67.43 -4.54
N LEU A 103 -44.11 68.76 -4.52
CA LEU A 103 -42.82 69.43 -4.33
C LEU A 103 -42.22 69.13 -2.95
N ASN A 104 -43.05 69.11 -1.90
CA ASN A 104 -42.63 68.72 -0.55
C ASN A 104 -42.19 67.25 -0.45
N ASP A 105 -42.92 66.32 -1.08
CA ASP A 105 -42.54 64.91 -1.15
C ASP A 105 -41.19 64.77 -1.88
N SER A 106 -41.06 65.43 -3.04
CA SER A 106 -39.81 65.45 -3.82
C SER A 106 -38.64 65.98 -3.00
N ARG A 107 -38.80 67.11 -2.28
CA ARG A 107 -37.75 67.66 -1.41
C ARG A 107 -37.39 66.71 -0.28
N SER A 108 -38.37 66.04 0.31
CA SER A 108 -38.13 65.04 1.38
C SER A 108 -37.35 63.84 0.87
N TYR A 109 -37.62 63.39 -0.36
CA TYR A 109 -36.88 62.28 -0.99
C TYR A 109 -35.45 62.67 -1.35
N LEU A 110 -35.24 63.91 -1.82
CA LEU A 110 -33.90 64.46 -2.06
C LEU A 110 -33.11 64.66 -0.76
N ASP A 111 -33.77 65.06 0.33
CA ASP A 111 -33.14 65.14 1.65
C ASP A 111 -32.74 63.74 2.17
N ALA A 112 -33.57 62.72 1.92
CA ALA A 112 -33.24 61.32 2.21
C ALA A 112 -32.02 60.83 1.40
N LEU A 113 -31.79 61.32 0.17
CA LEU A 113 -30.54 61.07 -0.55
C LEU A 113 -29.33 61.72 0.11
N LEU A 114 -29.47 62.91 0.69
CA LEU A 114 -28.35 63.64 1.31
C LEU A 114 -27.98 63.15 2.71
N LYS A 115 -28.98 62.74 3.51
CA LYS A 115 -28.81 62.39 4.93
C LYS A 115 -28.99 60.90 5.21
N GLY A 116 -29.55 60.15 4.27
CA GLY A 116 -30.01 58.80 4.48
C GLY A 116 -31.39 58.76 5.13
N GLY A 117 -32.08 57.65 4.95
CA GLY A 117 -33.41 57.47 5.53
C GLY A 117 -34.26 56.48 4.75
N GLN A 118 -35.53 56.40 5.11
CA GLN A 118 -36.49 55.53 4.45
C GLN A 118 -37.41 56.36 3.55
N ILE A 119 -37.53 55.95 2.30
CA ILE A 119 -38.47 56.55 1.35
C ILE A 119 -39.70 55.67 1.26
N VAL A 120 -40.86 56.28 1.48
CA VAL A 120 -42.18 55.65 1.35
C VAL A 120 -42.89 56.32 0.19
N ASP A 121 -42.96 55.66 -0.97
CA ASP A 121 -43.64 56.24 -2.11
C ASP A 121 -45.15 55.97 -2.09
N HIS A 122 -45.92 57.05 -1.95
CA HIS A 122 -47.38 57.01 -1.93
C HIS A 122 -47.95 57.39 -3.30
N VAL A 123 -48.75 56.50 -3.90
CA VAL A 123 -49.55 56.84 -5.07
C VAL A 123 -50.82 57.57 -4.62
N ARG A 124 -50.81 58.90 -4.65
CA ARG A 124 -51.92 59.75 -4.17
C ARG A 124 -53.27 59.52 -4.91
N ALA A 125 -53.26 58.88 -6.08
CA ALA A 125 -54.46 58.60 -6.88
C ALA A 125 -55.18 57.28 -6.51
N THR A 126 -54.47 56.28 -5.98
CA THR A 126 -55.02 54.94 -5.71
C THR A 126 -54.87 54.48 -4.26
N GLY A 127 -54.12 55.21 -3.42
CA GLY A 127 -53.86 54.85 -2.03
C GLY A 127 -52.89 53.67 -1.85
N GLN A 128 -52.36 53.09 -2.93
CA GLN A 128 -51.35 52.04 -2.84
C GLN A 128 -50.00 52.61 -2.36
N ILE A 129 -49.48 51.99 -1.30
CA ILE A 129 -48.14 52.23 -0.77
C ILE A 129 -47.17 51.32 -1.53
N HIS A 130 -46.16 51.89 -2.20
CA HIS A 130 -45.03 51.09 -2.66
C HIS A 130 -44.15 50.71 -1.46
N ASN A 131 -43.67 49.47 -1.42
CA ASN A 131 -42.82 48.97 -0.33
C ASN A 131 -41.69 49.97 -0.03
N PRO A 132 -41.56 50.39 1.24
CA PRO A 132 -40.60 51.40 1.61
C PRO A 132 -39.19 50.85 1.44
N PHE A 133 -38.27 51.68 0.96
CA PHE A 133 -36.87 51.28 0.75
C PHE A 133 -35.91 52.23 1.45
N LEU A 134 -34.79 51.68 1.92
CA LEU A 134 -33.75 52.44 2.59
C LEU A 134 -32.85 53.10 1.55
N VAL A 135 -32.49 54.35 1.80
CA VAL A 135 -31.54 55.11 1.01
C VAL A 135 -30.32 55.39 1.87
N VAL A 136 -29.16 54.99 1.36
CA VAL A 136 -27.86 55.30 1.98
C VAL A 136 -27.44 56.70 1.52
N PRO A 137 -26.96 57.56 2.43
CA PRO A 137 -26.59 58.93 2.08
C PRO A 137 -25.51 58.99 1.02
N ILE A 138 -25.69 59.89 0.07
CA ILE A 138 -24.69 60.26 -0.93
C ILE A 138 -23.47 60.83 -0.22
N LYS A 139 -22.30 60.26 -0.52
CA LYS A 139 -21.03 60.65 0.12
C LYS A 139 -20.19 61.60 -0.72
N ASP A 140 -20.29 61.52 -2.04
CA ASP A 140 -19.45 62.29 -2.94
C ASP A 140 -19.98 63.72 -3.12
N ASP A 141 -19.08 64.70 -3.06
CA ASP A 141 -19.46 66.11 -3.09
C ASP A 141 -20.08 66.53 -4.42
N ALA A 142 -19.71 65.87 -5.52
CA ALA A 142 -20.27 66.12 -6.84
C ALA A 142 -21.77 65.77 -6.91
N SER A 143 -22.17 64.55 -6.56
CA SER A 143 -23.58 64.14 -6.50
C SER A 143 -24.38 64.94 -5.49
N ARG A 144 -23.79 65.29 -4.34
CA ARG A 144 -24.46 66.17 -3.36
C ARG A 144 -24.77 67.54 -3.95
N LYS A 145 -23.91 68.06 -4.83
CA LYS A 145 -24.17 69.31 -5.56
C LYS A 145 -25.36 69.17 -6.52
N TYR A 146 -25.41 68.11 -7.33
CA TYR A 146 -26.58 67.82 -8.20
C TYR A 146 -27.90 67.85 -7.41
N ILE A 147 -27.93 67.19 -6.25
CA ILE A 147 -29.15 67.12 -5.42
C ILE A 147 -29.51 68.48 -4.80
N LYS A 148 -28.53 69.24 -4.31
CA LYS A 148 -28.75 70.59 -3.74
C LYS A 148 -29.27 71.56 -4.80
N ASP A 149 -28.67 71.59 -5.99
CA ASP A 149 -29.08 72.47 -7.09
C ASP A 149 -30.56 72.22 -7.49
N VAL A 150 -31.01 70.96 -7.41
CA VAL A 150 -32.41 70.57 -7.65
C VAL A 150 -33.32 71.01 -6.50
N MET A 151 -32.88 70.88 -5.24
CA MET A 151 -33.65 71.33 -4.07
C MET A 151 -33.88 72.85 -4.09
N ASP A 152 -32.90 73.63 -4.53
CA ASP A 152 -33.02 75.08 -4.68
C ASP A 152 -34.06 75.42 -5.76
N LYS A 153 -33.99 74.75 -6.93
CA LYS A 153 -35.01 74.89 -8.00
C LYS A 153 -36.41 74.49 -7.54
N ILE A 154 -36.56 73.43 -6.73
CA ILE A 154 -37.86 73.04 -6.16
C ILE A 154 -38.40 74.13 -5.22
N THR A 155 -37.53 74.80 -4.47
CA THR A 155 -37.92 75.90 -3.58
C THR A 155 -38.40 77.12 -4.39
N GLU A 156 -37.71 77.44 -5.48
CA GLU A 156 -38.16 78.46 -6.44
C GLU A 156 -39.51 78.10 -7.07
N MET A 157 -39.70 76.83 -7.46
CA MET A 157 -40.97 76.32 -8.00
C MET A 157 -42.12 76.45 -6.98
N GLU A 158 -41.89 76.15 -5.70
CA GLU A 158 -42.91 76.28 -4.66
C GLU A 158 -43.35 77.75 -4.49
N SER A 159 -42.38 78.68 -4.46
CA SER A 159 -42.65 80.11 -4.38
C SER A 159 -43.44 80.60 -5.59
N LEU A 160 -43.02 80.20 -6.80
CA LEU A 160 -43.67 80.60 -8.05
C LEU A 160 -45.08 80.02 -8.17
N ALA A 161 -45.30 78.76 -7.76
CA ALA A 161 -46.62 78.14 -7.72
C ALA A 161 -47.58 78.88 -6.78
N GLY A 162 -47.09 79.33 -5.62
CA GLY A 162 -47.85 80.18 -4.69
C GLY A 162 -48.26 81.50 -5.33
N HIS A 163 -47.29 82.20 -5.92
CA HIS A 163 -47.51 83.49 -6.59
C HIS A 163 -48.52 83.39 -7.75
N ILE A 164 -48.42 82.34 -8.58
CA ILE A 164 -49.36 82.11 -9.69
C ILE A 164 -50.77 81.83 -9.15
N THR A 165 -50.89 81.01 -8.10
CA THR A 165 -52.18 80.67 -7.50
C THR A 165 -52.85 81.88 -6.87
N ASP A 166 -52.11 82.69 -6.11
CA ASP A 166 -52.62 83.90 -5.47
C ASP A 166 -53.06 84.96 -6.50
N LYS A 167 -52.28 85.14 -7.58
CA LYS A 167 -52.66 86.01 -8.72
C LYS A 167 -53.92 85.50 -9.40
N LYS A 168 -54.04 84.18 -9.63
CA LYS A 168 -55.21 83.55 -10.26
C LYS A 168 -56.48 83.71 -9.40
N GLN A 169 -56.37 83.61 -8.08
CA GLN A 169 -57.52 83.71 -7.17
C GLN A 169 -57.98 85.16 -6.90
N SER A 170 -57.07 86.14 -6.89
CA SER A 170 -57.33 87.53 -6.51
C SER A 170 -57.93 88.42 -7.62
N LYS A 171 -57.59 88.23 -8.90
CA LYS A 171 -57.91 89.22 -9.96
C LYS A 171 -58.94 88.82 -11.02
N GLY A 172 -59.44 87.59 -11.02
CA GLY A 172 -60.49 87.17 -11.98
C GLY A 172 -60.04 87.20 -13.46
N THR A 173 -60.87 86.65 -14.35
CA THR A 173 -60.61 86.37 -15.77
C THR A 173 -59.92 87.50 -16.54
N GLY A 174 -58.74 87.21 -17.15
CA GLY A 174 -58.04 88.10 -18.07
C GLY A 174 -56.52 88.29 -17.83
N LEU A 175 -55.93 87.69 -16.80
CA LEU A 175 -54.48 87.79 -16.56
C LEU A 175 -53.65 86.98 -17.56
N LYS A 176 -52.62 87.63 -18.12
CA LYS A 176 -51.48 86.95 -18.74
C LYS A 176 -50.59 86.37 -17.64
N LEU A 177 -50.64 85.06 -17.45
CA LEU A 177 -49.74 84.28 -16.58
C LEU A 177 -48.72 83.49 -17.42
N GLU A 178 -48.57 83.85 -18.69
CA GLU A 178 -47.74 83.16 -19.69
C GLU A 178 -46.26 83.19 -19.32
N ASP A 179 -45.78 84.31 -18.77
CA ASP A 179 -44.37 84.44 -18.37
C ASP A 179 -44.06 83.64 -17.11
N GLU A 180 -44.95 83.64 -16.11
CA GLU A 180 -44.74 82.89 -14.88
C GLU A 180 -44.88 81.37 -15.09
N ILE A 181 -45.81 80.91 -15.93
CA ILE A 181 -45.91 79.48 -16.26
C ILE A 181 -44.71 79.03 -17.11
N LEU A 182 -44.23 79.87 -18.02
CA LEU A 182 -43.00 79.61 -18.78
C LEU A 182 -41.78 79.50 -17.85
N GLN A 183 -41.67 80.38 -16.85
CA GLN A 183 -40.60 80.30 -15.85
C GLN A 183 -40.71 79.01 -15.02
N TYR A 184 -41.91 78.58 -14.66
CA TYR A 184 -42.13 77.31 -13.95
C TYR A 184 -41.78 76.10 -14.82
N ASP A 185 -42.08 76.13 -16.11
CA ASP A 185 -41.70 75.11 -17.09
C ASP A 185 -40.17 75.01 -17.23
N ILE A 186 -39.48 76.16 -17.29
CA ILE A 186 -38.00 76.22 -17.32
C ILE A 186 -37.41 75.60 -16.06
N LEU A 187 -37.89 75.99 -14.87
CA LEU A 187 -37.41 75.43 -13.60
C LEU A 187 -37.66 73.92 -13.51
N THR A 188 -38.83 73.45 -13.93
CA THR A 188 -39.15 72.02 -14.00
C THR A 188 -38.19 71.29 -14.94
N ARG A 189 -37.98 71.83 -16.14
CA ARG A 189 -37.11 71.23 -17.17
C ARG A 189 -35.69 71.12 -16.64
N ASP A 190 -35.14 72.19 -16.09
CA ASP A 190 -33.79 72.21 -15.52
C ASP A 190 -33.64 71.20 -14.38
N ALA A 191 -34.57 71.18 -13.42
CA ALA A 191 -34.55 70.25 -12.31
C ALA A 191 -34.60 68.78 -12.78
N VAL A 192 -35.44 68.50 -13.78
CA VAL A 192 -35.53 67.17 -14.41
C VAL A 192 -34.25 66.80 -15.15
N THR A 193 -33.63 67.74 -15.88
CA THR A 193 -32.37 67.51 -16.60
C THR A 193 -31.24 67.19 -15.62
N ILE A 194 -31.06 68.00 -14.56
CA ILE A 194 -30.02 67.78 -13.54
C ILE A 194 -30.20 66.42 -12.85
N LEU A 195 -31.45 66.05 -12.48
CA LEU A 195 -31.73 64.73 -11.90
C LEU A 195 -31.52 63.58 -12.90
N SER A 196 -31.81 63.80 -14.17
CA SER A 196 -31.58 62.80 -15.23
C SER A 196 -30.09 62.56 -15.41
N ASP A 197 -29.28 63.61 -15.43
CA ASP A 197 -27.82 63.50 -15.51
C ASP A 197 -27.24 62.77 -14.30
N TYR A 198 -27.74 63.06 -13.10
CA TYR A 198 -27.40 62.31 -11.89
C TYR A 198 -27.80 60.83 -12.00
N ALA A 199 -29.04 60.52 -12.39
CA ALA A 199 -29.50 59.14 -12.56
C ALA A 199 -28.65 58.37 -13.59
N ILE A 200 -28.27 59.01 -14.70
CA ILE A 200 -27.36 58.44 -15.70
C ILE A 200 -25.97 58.19 -15.10
N SER A 201 -25.42 59.13 -14.32
CA SER A 201 -24.12 58.92 -13.67
C SER A 201 -24.11 57.72 -12.72
N VAL A 202 -25.17 57.56 -11.92
CA VAL A 202 -25.34 56.42 -11.01
C VAL A 202 -25.51 55.11 -11.81
N GLY A 203 -26.28 55.14 -12.90
CA GLY A 203 -26.42 53.99 -13.81
C GLY A 203 -25.13 53.58 -14.51
N MET A 204 -24.24 54.53 -14.83
CA MET A 204 -22.90 54.21 -15.34
C MET A 204 -22.03 53.52 -14.28
N GLU A 205 -22.13 53.90 -13.01
CA GLU A 205 -21.45 53.19 -11.92
C GLU A 205 -21.98 51.76 -11.76
N TRP A 206 -23.29 51.55 -11.92
CA TRP A 206 -23.91 50.23 -11.92
C TRP A 206 -23.27 49.30 -12.95
N THR A 207 -23.17 49.75 -14.21
CA THR A 207 -22.60 48.93 -15.29
C THR A 207 -21.12 48.60 -15.07
N LYS A 208 -20.31 49.58 -14.63
CA LYS A 208 -18.89 49.36 -14.29
C LYS A 208 -18.73 48.30 -13.20
N PHE A 209 -19.54 48.40 -12.14
CA PHE A 209 -19.45 47.49 -11.01
C PHE A 209 -19.98 46.09 -11.33
N SER A 210 -21.08 45.99 -12.08
CA SER A 210 -21.61 44.71 -12.57
C SER A 210 -20.57 43.98 -13.43
N ASN A 211 -19.89 44.70 -14.32
CA ASN A 211 -18.79 44.15 -15.11
C ASN A 211 -17.62 43.70 -14.23
N MET A 212 -17.24 44.49 -13.21
CA MET A 212 -16.19 44.09 -12.26
C MET A 212 -16.53 42.79 -11.53
N ILE A 213 -17.78 42.61 -11.06
CA ILE A 213 -18.22 41.34 -10.44
C ILE A 213 -18.13 40.19 -11.44
N LYS A 214 -18.65 40.36 -12.66
CA LYS A 214 -18.58 39.34 -13.71
C LYS A 214 -17.14 38.93 -14.01
N THR A 215 -16.23 39.89 -14.17
CA THR A 215 -14.81 39.62 -14.41
C THR A 215 -14.18 38.86 -13.24
N ARG A 216 -14.46 39.25 -11.99
CA ARG A 216 -13.97 38.54 -10.80
C ARG A 216 -14.49 37.11 -10.71
N LEU A 217 -15.78 36.90 -11.02
CA LEU A 217 -16.37 35.57 -11.07
C LEU A 217 -15.66 34.69 -12.10
N VAL A 218 -15.44 35.20 -13.31
CA VAL A 218 -14.73 34.48 -14.39
C VAL A 218 -13.30 34.13 -13.95
N ILE A 219 -12.55 35.07 -13.37
CA ILE A 219 -11.19 34.81 -12.86
C ILE A 219 -11.21 33.72 -11.78
N SER A 220 -12.16 33.79 -10.84
CA SER A 220 -12.31 32.78 -9.78
C SER A 220 -12.59 31.38 -10.36
N ILE A 221 -13.46 31.29 -11.36
CA ILE A 221 -13.75 30.03 -12.04
C ILE A 221 -12.50 29.50 -12.74
N LEU A 222 -11.77 30.35 -13.46
CA LEU A 222 -10.52 29.96 -14.14
C LEU A 222 -9.44 29.47 -13.16
N LEU A 223 -9.31 30.09 -11.99
CA LEU A 223 -8.38 29.65 -10.95
C LEU A 223 -8.79 28.30 -10.36
N MET A 224 -10.08 28.10 -10.09
CA MET A 224 -10.59 26.81 -9.61
C MET A 224 -10.43 25.69 -10.64
N THR A 225 -10.69 25.96 -11.92
CA THR A 225 -10.51 24.96 -12.99
C THR A 225 -9.03 24.64 -13.20
N ALA A 226 -8.14 25.63 -13.16
CA ALA A 226 -6.70 25.40 -13.23
C ALA A 226 -6.21 24.52 -12.07
N ALA A 227 -6.61 24.85 -10.83
CA ALA A 227 -6.28 24.05 -9.65
C ALA A 227 -6.81 22.62 -9.75
N PHE A 228 -8.05 22.44 -10.24
CA PHE A 228 -8.65 21.12 -10.47
C PHE A 228 -7.87 20.31 -11.51
N LEU A 229 -7.53 20.90 -12.65
CA LEU A 229 -6.74 20.23 -13.69
C LEU A 229 -5.35 19.84 -13.19
N THR A 230 -4.68 20.71 -12.43
CA THR A 230 -3.40 20.38 -11.79
C THR A 230 -3.55 19.22 -10.81
N ALA A 231 -4.60 19.22 -9.99
CA ALA A 231 -4.88 18.14 -9.04
C ALA A 231 -5.09 16.80 -9.75
N VAL A 232 -5.88 16.77 -10.83
CA VAL A 232 -6.12 15.56 -11.64
C VAL A 232 -4.84 15.08 -12.30
N MET A 233 -4.05 15.98 -12.90
CA MET A 233 -2.78 15.63 -13.54
C MET A 233 -1.79 15.01 -12.55
N LEU A 234 -1.59 15.66 -11.39
CA LEU A 234 -0.70 15.17 -10.35
C LEU A 234 -1.19 13.84 -9.76
N SER A 235 -2.50 13.70 -9.54
CA SER A 235 -3.07 12.45 -9.02
C SER A 235 -2.90 11.30 -10.02
N GLY A 236 -3.10 11.55 -11.32
CA GLY A 236 -2.87 10.57 -12.38
C GLY A 236 -1.39 10.14 -12.47
N LEU A 237 -0.47 11.11 -12.45
CA LEU A 237 0.97 10.83 -12.44
C LEU A 237 1.38 10.00 -11.22
N PHE A 238 0.90 10.39 -10.03
CA PHE A 238 1.18 9.67 -8.79
C PHE A 238 0.61 8.25 -8.79
N GLY A 239 -0.63 8.09 -9.29
CA GLY A 239 -1.27 6.79 -9.45
C GLY A 239 -0.49 5.87 -10.39
N LEU A 240 0.03 6.39 -11.50
CA LEU A 240 0.88 5.64 -12.43
C LEU A 240 2.22 5.21 -11.79
N LEU A 241 2.84 6.09 -11.00
CA LEU A 241 4.07 5.78 -10.28
C LEU A 241 3.86 4.68 -9.23
N ILE A 242 2.82 4.80 -8.39
CA ILE A 242 2.46 3.77 -7.42
C ILE A 242 2.18 2.45 -8.12
N SER A 243 1.33 2.48 -9.15
CA SER A 243 0.94 1.28 -9.90
C SER A 243 2.16 0.56 -10.47
N ARG A 244 3.10 1.28 -11.09
CA ARG A 244 4.36 0.68 -11.59
C ARG A 244 5.23 0.15 -10.46
N SER A 245 5.34 0.87 -9.35
CA SER A 245 6.17 0.47 -8.20
C SER A 245 5.67 -0.81 -7.53
N LEU A 246 4.35 -1.06 -7.54
CA LEU A 246 3.74 -2.24 -6.95
C LEU A 246 3.62 -3.40 -7.95
N ALA A 247 3.14 -3.12 -9.16
CA ALA A 247 2.80 -4.17 -10.13
C ALA A 247 4.04 -4.89 -10.68
N LYS A 248 5.17 -4.19 -10.87
CA LYS A 248 6.38 -4.80 -11.44
C LYS A 248 7.00 -5.86 -10.50
N PRO A 249 7.27 -5.57 -9.21
CA PRO A 249 7.78 -6.59 -8.28
C PRO A 249 6.81 -7.76 -8.09
N ILE A 250 5.52 -7.48 -7.95
CA ILE A 250 4.49 -8.52 -7.75
C ILE A 250 4.45 -9.47 -8.96
N LYS A 251 4.47 -8.95 -10.20
CA LYS A 251 4.52 -9.78 -11.41
C LYS A 251 5.79 -10.63 -11.48
N ALA A 252 6.94 -10.11 -11.05
CA ALA A 252 8.19 -10.85 -11.04
C ALA A 252 8.13 -12.03 -10.05
N ILE A 253 7.62 -11.82 -8.84
CA ILE A 253 7.42 -12.86 -7.83
C ILE A 253 6.45 -13.93 -8.34
N ILE A 254 5.29 -13.53 -8.89
CA ILE A 254 4.30 -14.48 -9.45
C ILE A 254 4.92 -15.31 -10.57
N ALA A 255 5.71 -14.70 -11.45
CA ALA A 255 6.36 -15.42 -12.54
C ALA A 255 7.35 -16.49 -12.02
N GLN A 256 8.15 -16.18 -11.00
CA GLN A 256 9.05 -17.16 -10.39
C GLN A 256 8.32 -18.28 -9.65
N ILE A 257 7.27 -17.95 -8.89
CA ILE A 257 6.44 -18.98 -8.22
C ILE A 257 5.80 -19.91 -9.27
N LYS A 258 5.32 -19.35 -10.38
CA LYS A 258 4.73 -20.16 -11.46
C LYS A 258 5.77 -21.09 -12.08
N ALA A 259 6.98 -20.59 -12.35
CA ALA A 259 8.09 -21.40 -12.86
C ALA A 259 8.45 -22.54 -11.89
N LEU A 260 8.45 -22.26 -10.58
CA LEU A 260 8.63 -23.28 -9.53
C LEU A 260 7.56 -24.36 -9.60
N SER A 261 6.29 -23.98 -9.77
CA SER A 261 5.18 -24.95 -9.83
C SER A 261 5.17 -25.82 -11.09
N THR A 262 5.76 -25.36 -12.20
CA THR A 262 5.77 -26.08 -13.48
C THR A 262 7.03 -26.91 -13.69
N GLY A 263 7.99 -26.87 -12.77
CA GLY A 263 9.26 -27.64 -12.87
C GLY A 263 10.28 -27.06 -13.87
N GLU A 264 10.00 -25.90 -14.47
CA GLU A 264 10.96 -25.15 -15.29
C GLU A 264 11.81 -24.24 -14.39
N ILE A 265 12.78 -24.81 -13.67
CA ILE A 265 13.47 -24.06 -12.63
C ILE A 265 14.97 -23.92 -12.96
N ASP A 266 15.37 -22.68 -13.23
CA ASP A 266 16.74 -22.22 -13.04
C ASP A 266 16.83 -21.56 -11.65
N LEU A 267 17.22 -22.36 -10.65
CA LEU A 267 17.30 -21.94 -9.24
C LEU A 267 18.33 -20.82 -9.01
N THR A 268 19.24 -20.60 -9.97
CA THR A 268 20.25 -19.53 -9.88
C THR A 268 19.67 -18.14 -10.12
N LYS A 269 18.48 -18.05 -10.72
CA LYS A 269 17.87 -16.77 -11.12
C LYS A 269 17.10 -16.12 -9.97
N LYS A 270 17.78 -15.26 -9.22
CA LYS A 270 17.20 -14.50 -8.10
C LYS A 270 16.31 -13.34 -8.54
N LEU A 271 15.34 -12.97 -7.70
CA LEU A 271 14.56 -11.74 -7.85
C LEU A 271 15.43 -10.52 -7.59
N GLU A 272 15.29 -9.50 -8.42
CA GLU A 272 15.94 -8.20 -8.21
C GLU A 272 15.24 -7.43 -7.07
N VAL A 273 15.99 -7.10 -6.02
CA VAL A 273 15.47 -6.30 -4.89
C VAL A 273 15.56 -4.81 -5.25
N THR A 274 14.43 -4.24 -5.66
CA THR A 274 14.36 -2.87 -6.23
C THR A 274 13.94 -1.79 -5.23
N SER A 275 13.47 -2.17 -4.04
CA SER A 275 12.99 -1.27 -2.99
C SER A 275 13.39 -1.77 -1.61
N LYS A 276 13.30 -0.89 -0.60
CA LYS A 276 13.47 -1.24 0.83
C LYS A 276 12.14 -1.37 1.59
N ASP A 277 11.02 -1.24 0.90
CA ASP A 277 9.69 -1.37 1.46
C ASP A 277 9.29 -2.85 1.65
N GLU A 278 8.03 -3.10 1.98
CA GLU A 278 7.50 -4.45 2.24
C GLU A 278 7.67 -5.38 1.02
N LEU A 279 7.63 -4.86 -0.22
CA LEU A 279 7.88 -5.67 -1.41
C LEU A 279 9.36 -6.03 -1.57
N GLY A 280 10.26 -5.12 -1.19
CA GLY A 280 11.69 -5.38 -1.17
C GLY A 280 12.08 -6.45 -0.15
N GLN A 281 11.48 -6.38 1.04
CA GLN A 281 11.63 -7.42 2.06
C GLN A 281 11.11 -8.77 1.57
N LEU A 282 9.91 -8.80 0.97
CA LEU A 282 9.34 -10.02 0.41
C LEU A 282 10.25 -10.65 -0.66
N SER A 283 10.80 -9.86 -1.58
CA SER A 283 11.75 -10.36 -2.59
C SER A 283 13.02 -10.93 -1.95
N THR A 284 13.49 -10.32 -0.86
CA THR A 284 14.68 -10.79 -0.13
C THR A 284 14.41 -12.13 0.56
N GLU A 285 13.29 -12.25 1.25
CA GLU A 285 12.90 -13.52 1.90
C GLU A 285 12.60 -14.62 0.88
N PHE A 286 12.01 -14.27 -0.27
CA PHE A 286 11.83 -15.23 -1.37
C PHE A 286 13.17 -15.74 -1.92
N ASN A 287 14.15 -14.86 -2.12
CA ASN A 287 15.49 -15.27 -2.56
C ASN A 287 16.18 -16.21 -1.55
N LYS A 288 16.03 -15.98 -0.23
CA LYS A 288 16.56 -16.90 0.79
C LYS A 288 15.90 -18.29 0.72
N LEU A 289 14.60 -18.34 0.42
CA LEU A 289 13.88 -19.58 0.21
C LEU A 289 14.40 -20.32 -1.04
N MET A 290 14.65 -19.60 -2.13
CA MET A 290 15.28 -20.16 -3.34
C MET A 290 16.67 -20.73 -3.06
N ASP A 291 17.52 -20.00 -2.33
CA ASP A 291 18.84 -20.48 -1.93
C ASP A 291 18.74 -21.79 -1.15
N THR A 292 17.78 -21.87 -0.21
CA THR A 292 17.55 -23.10 0.56
C THR A 292 17.13 -24.27 -0.34
N ILE A 293 16.23 -24.04 -1.32
CA ILE A 293 15.80 -25.08 -2.26
C ILE A 293 16.96 -25.51 -3.19
N GLU A 294 17.78 -24.57 -3.64
CA GLU A 294 18.97 -24.84 -4.46
C GLU A 294 19.96 -25.76 -3.73
N HIS A 295 20.31 -25.40 -2.49
CA HIS A 295 21.23 -26.20 -1.68
C HIS A 295 20.72 -27.62 -1.43
N VAL A 296 19.44 -27.77 -1.09
CA VAL A 296 18.83 -29.09 -0.84
C VAL A 296 18.75 -29.93 -2.12
N THR A 297 18.36 -29.32 -3.25
CA THR A 297 18.28 -30.01 -4.55
C THR A 297 19.66 -30.44 -5.03
N SER A 298 20.66 -29.58 -4.87
CA SER A 298 22.06 -29.89 -5.19
C SER A 298 22.57 -31.04 -4.33
N PHE A 299 22.34 -31.00 -3.01
CA PHE A 299 22.68 -32.09 -2.11
C PHE A 299 22.10 -33.43 -2.58
N LYS A 300 20.78 -33.46 -2.85
CA LYS A 300 20.09 -34.67 -3.30
C LYS A 300 20.74 -35.27 -4.55
N LYS A 301 21.05 -34.44 -5.54
CA LYS A 301 21.71 -34.91 -6.77
C LYS A 301 23.08 -35.52 -6.49
N VAL A 302 23.85 -34.92 -5.59
CA VAL A 302 25.19 -35.43 -5.25
C VAL A 302 25.11 -36.77 -4.52
N ILE A 303 24.19 -36.96 -3.56
CA ILE A 303 24.05 -38.25 -2.88
C ILE A 303 23.51 -39.38 -3.78
N GLU A 304 22.74 -39.04 -4.82
CA GLU A 304 22.31 -40.02 -5.83
C GLU A 304 23.52 -40.59 -6.61
N GLU A 305 24.54 -39.75 -6.84
CA GLU A 305 25.80 -40.10 -7.52
C GLU A 305 26.83 -40.78 -6.59
N ASP A 306 26.71 -40.68 -5.26
CA ASP A 306 27.62 -41.33 -4.30
C ASP A 306 27.57 -42.87 -4.40
N GLU A 307 28.71 -43.57 -4.24
CA GLU A 307 28.81 -45.02 -4.49
C GLU A 307 28.23 -45.87 -3.34
N SER A 308 28.44 -45.46 -2.09
CA SER A 308 28.10 -46.24 -0.89
C SER A 308 27.16 -45.50 0.06
N THR A 309 26.49 -46.23 0.96
CA THR A 309 25.73 -45.61 2.06
C THR A 309 26.64 -44.87 3.04
N GLU A 310 27.88 -45.32 3.21
CA GLU A 310 28.89 -44.64 4.04
C GLU A 310 29.20 -43.23 3.53
N ASP A 311 29.35 -43.03 2.22
CA ASP A 311 29.58 -41.71 1.61
C ASP A 311 28.44 -40.73 1.88
N ILE A 312 27.20 -41.22 1.80
CA ILE A 312 25.98 -40.43 2.07
C ILE A 312 25.96 -39.99 3.54
N TYR A 313 26.26 -40.89 4.48
CA TYR A 313 26.34 -40.54 5.90
C TYR A 313 27.46 -39.55 6.19
N MET A 314 28.62 -39.70 5.56
CA MET A 314 29.73 -38.75 5.66
C MET A 314 29.32 -37.35 5.19
N ARG A 315 28.58 -37.27 4.09
CA ARG A 315 28.10 -36.00 3.54
C ARG A 315 27.05 -35.34 4.44
N LEU A 316 26.10 -36.12 4.94
CA LEU A 316 25.12 -35.64 5.92
C LEU A 316 25.82 -35.07 7.16
N GLY A 317 26.77 -35.82 7.72
CA GLY A 317 27.55 -35.38 8.88
C GLY A 317 28.28 -34.06 8.63
N ARG A 318 28.97 -33.93 7.47
CA ARG A 318 29.62 -32.67 7.09
C ARG A 318 28.65 -31.50 6.96
N ILE A 319 27.50 -31.68 6.32
CA ILE A 319 26.48 -30.60 6.22
C ILE A 319 26.00 -30.19 7.61
N PHE A 320 25.78 -31.15 8.51
CA PHE A 320 25.32 -30.83 9.85
C PHE A 320 26.34 -30.02 10.64
N ILE A 321 27.63 -30.36 10.55
CA ILE A 321 28.69 -29.62 11.25
C ILE A 321 29.03 -28.32 10.52
N ASP A 322 29.44 -28.40 9.26
CA ASP A 322 30.05 -27.30 8.51
C ASP A 322 29.01 -26.23 8.10
N ASP A 323 27.83 -26.65 7.63
CA ASP A 323 26.81 -25.73 7.09
C ASP A 323 25.77 -25.32 8.14
N LEU A 324 25.35 -26.24 9.01
CA LEU A 324 24.31 -25.99 10.02
C LEU A 324 24.88 -25.63 11.41
N GLY A 325 26.18 -25.82 11.64
CA GLY A 325 26.81 -25.52 12.94
C GLY A 325 26.28 -26.39 14.08
N LEU A 326 26.03 -27.68 13.80
CA LEU A 326 25.64 -28.70 14.77
C LEU A 326 26.87 -29.54 15.16
N ASP A 327 27.77 -28.94 15.93
CA ASP A 327 29.13 -29.45 16.20
C ASP A 327 29.17 -30.86 16.79
N ASN A 328 28.18 -31.24 17.61
CA ASN A 328 28.10 -32.57 18.22
C ASN A 328 27.02 -33.41 17.52
N CYS A 329 27.42 -34.05 16.42
CA CYS A 329 26.57 -34.93 15.63
C CYS A 329 27.16 -36.35 15.58
N VAL A 330 26.33 -37.36 15.87
CA VAL A 330 26.67 -38.78 15.71
C VAL A 330 25.61 -39.45 14.85
N ILE A 331 26.02 -40.15 13.79
CA ILE A 331 25.12 -40.94 12.95
C ILE A 331 25.38 -42.41 13.21
N TYR A 332 24.31 -43.12 13.56
CA TYR A 332 24.30 -44.56 13.76
C TYR A 332 23.58 -45.24 12.60
N GLU A 333 24.17 -46.28 12.05
CA GLU A 333 23.52 -47.19 11.10
C GLU A 333 23.04 -48.44 11.84
N VAL A 334 21.79 -48.84 11.58
CA VAL A 334 21.15 -50.00 12.20
C VAL A 334 21.25 -51.19 11.26
N SER A 335 21.75 -52.32 11.77
CA SER A 335 21.79 -53.58 11.03
C SER A 335 20.74 -54.55 11.57
N ASP A 336 19.58 -54.64 10.89
CA ASP A 336 18.45 -55.48 11.31
C ASP A 336 18.85 -56.96 11.49
N ASN A 337 19.68 -57.48 10.58
CA ASN A 337 20.08 -58.90 10.58
C ASN A 337 21.00 -59.29 11.76
N ARG A 338 21.62 -58.32 12.43
CA ARG A 338 22.68 -58.58 13.41
C ARG A 338 22.40 -57.98 14.80
N ASN A 339 21.19 -57.44 15.00
CA ASN A 339 20.72 -56.83 16.24
C ASN A 339 21.63 -55.75 16.85
N PHE A 340 22.46 -55.08 16.05
CA PHE A 340 23.40 -54.06 16.51
C PHE A 340 23.23 -52.76 15.72
N MET A 341 23.73 -51.65 16.29
CA MET A 341 23.91 -50.40 15.56
C MET A 341 25.36 -49.95 15.65
N ARG A 342 25.92 -49.50 14.52
CA ARG A 342 27.31 -49.04 14.44
C ARG A 342 27.36 -47.54 14.18
N ILE A 343 28.40 -46.88 14.68
CA ILE A 343 28.65 -45.48 14.35
C ILE A 343 29.22 -45.41 12.94
N VAL A 344 28.61 -44.59 12.09
CA VAL A 344 29.05 -44.33 10.71
C VAL A 344 29.52 -42.88 10.52
N TYR A 345 29.19 -41.99 11.45
CA TYR A 345 29.75 -40.65 11.52
C TYR A 345 29.89 -40.21 12.98
N PRO A 346 31.03 -39.60 13.38
CA PRO A 346 32.23 -39.36 12.56
C PRO A 346 33.00 -40.65 12.24
N PRO A 347 33.85 -40.68 11.20
CA PRO A 347 34.56 -41.88 10.74
C PRO A 347 35.66 -42.36 11.71
N GLU A 348 36.24 -41.44 12.48
CA GLU A 348 37.24 -41.72 13.52
C GLU A 348 36.54 -41.70 14.88
N ALA A 349 36.05 -42.86 15.32
CA ALA A 349 35.35 -42.98 16.61
C ALA A 349 36.30 -43.00 17.83
N GLU A 350 37.62 -43.10 17.61
CA GLU A 350 38.61 -43.06 18.69
C GLU A 350 38.70 -41.64 19.28
N GLY A 351 38.13 -41.45 20.47
CA GLY A 351 38.16 -40.18 21.20
C GLY A 351 36.89 -39.33 21.11
N VAL A 352 35.83 -39.79 20.41
CA VAL A 352 34.53 -39.11 20.40
C VAL A 352 33.82 -39.33 21.73
N GLU A 353 33.45 -38.24 22.41
CA GLU A 353 32.67 -38.30 23.65
C GLU A 353 31.25 -38.79 23.32
N LEU A 354 31.02 -40.10 23.44
CA LEU A 354 29.71 -40.68 23.17
C LEU A 354 28.72 -40.25 24.25
N HIS A 355 27.60 -39.67 23.84
CA HIS A 355 26.54 -39.26 24.75
C HIS A 355 25.47 -40.34 24.97
N CYS A 356 25.48 -41.42 24.19
CA CYS A 356 24.65 -42.60 24.43
C CYS A 356 25.49 -43.75 24.99
N ARG A 357 24.90 -44.55 25.89
CA ARG A 357 25.55 -45.75 26.45
C ARG A 357 25.93 -46.72 25.35
N MET A 358 27.14 -47.29 25.42
CA MET A 358 27.62 -48.27 24.44
C MET A 358 26.75 -49.53 24.34
N ASP A 359 25.91 -49.81 25.34
CA ASP A 359 24.90 -50.87 25.32
C ASP A 359 24.01 -50.80 24.07
N ILE A 360 23.68 -49.59 23.60
CA ILE A 360 22.81 -49.44 22.41
C ILE A 360 23.47 -49.98 21.14
N GLN A 361 24.81 -50.01 21.08
CA GLN A 361 25.53 -50.54 19.93
C GLN A 361 25.41 -52.05 19.85
N HIS A 362 25.39 -52.76 20.99
CA HIS A 362 25.27 -54.22 21.06
C HIS A 362 23.81 -54.69 21.01
N ASP A 363 22.88 -53.87 21.49
CA ASP A 363 21.44 -54.11 21.42
C ASP A 363 20.73 -52.82 20.98
N TYR A 364 20.41 -52.72 19.69
CA TYR A 364 19.76 -51.53 19.15
C TYR A 364 18.37 -51.27 19.78
N SER A 365 17.75 -52.26 20.44
CA SER A 365 16.37 -52.16 20.94
C SER A 365 16.27 -51.20 22.13
N LEU A 366 17.42 -50.93 22.74
CA LEU A 366 17.61 -49.97 23.82
C LEU A 366 17.49 -48.52 23.33
N CYS A 367 17.78 -48.25 22.04
CA CYS A 367 17.62 -46.92 21.47
C CYS A 367 16.14 -46.54 21.29
N ARG A 368 15.69 -45.48 21.97
CA ARG A 368 14.28 -45.04 21.93
C ARG A 368 13.85 -44.57 20.53
N ALA A 369 14.71 -43.84 19.83
CA ALA A 369 14.44 -43.37 18.47
C ALA A 369 14.27 -44.56 17.52
N LYS A 370 15.17 -45.55 17.61
CA LYS A 370 15.06 -46.82 16.87
C LYS A 370 13.75 -47.55 17.19
N ARG A 371 13.42 -47.73 18.47
CA ARG A 371 12.26 -48.51 18.89
C ARG A 371 10.92 -47.87 18.52
N THR A 372 10.86 -46.54 18.55
CA THR A 372 9.60 -45.81 18.34
C THR A 372 9.40 -45.34 16.90
N GLY A 373 10.47 -45.22 16.11
CA GLY A 373 10.40 -44.58 14.80
C GLY A 373 10.07 -43.08 14.85
N HIS A 374 10.07 -42.47 16.04
CA HIS A 374 9.76 -41.06 16.24
C HIS A 374 11.00 -40.29 16.67
N THR A 375 11.00 -38.99 16.37
CA THR A 375 12.03 -38.09 16.87
C THR A 375 11.96 -38.01 18.39
N VAL A 376 13.11 -38.15 19.03
CA VAL A 376 13.27 -38.06 20.48
C VAL A 376 13.95 -36.74 20.79
N SER A 377 13.19 -35.76 21.29
CA SER A 377 13.71 -34.44 21.66
C SER A 377 13.65 -34.27 23.17
N SER A 378 14.75 -33.80 23.74
CA SER A 378 14.82 -33.41 25.16
C SER A 378 14.41 -31.95 25.43
N VAL A 379 14.15 -31.18 24.37
CA VAL A 379 13.62 -29.79 24.47
C VAL A 379 12.31 -29.81 25.25
N ASP A 380 11.33 -30.56 24.74
CA ASP A 380 10.00 -30.68 25.33
C ASP A 380 10.00 -31.53 26.61
N TYR A 381 10.76 -32.63 26.59
CA TYR A 381 10.76 -33.62 27.66
C TYR A 381 12.20 -33.92 28.14
N PRO A 382 12.71 -33.22 29.17
CA PRO A 382 14.02 -33.55 29.73
C PRO A 382 14.09 -35.02 30.17
N LYS A 383 15.27 -35.65 29.98
CA LYS A 383 15.54 -37.06 30.29
C LYS A 383 14.61 -38.07 29.57
N ILE A 384 14.09 -37.71 28.40
CA ILE A 384 13.23 -38.57 27.57
C ILE A 384 13.86 -39.93 27.18
N CYS A 385 15.19 -40.02 27.08
CA CYS A 385 15.92 -41.24 26.72
C CYS A 385 16.71 -41.78 27.92
N LYS A 386 16.40 -43.02 28.35
CA LYS A 386 17.07 -43.72 29.47
C LYS A 386 18.56 -44.03 29.20
N TYR A 387 18.92 -44.22 27.94
CA TYR A 387 20.27 -44.65 27.52
C TYR A 387 21.19 -43.49 27.13
N TYR A 388 20.73 -42.25 27.27
CA TYR A 388 21.59 -41.08 27.22
C TYR A 388 22.46 -41.05 28.50
N ILE A 389 23.78 -40.99 28.35
CA ILE A 389 24.74 -40.94 29.46
C ILE A 389 24.57 -39.61 30.21
N GLU A 390 24.61 -39.65 31.53
CA GLU A 390 24.46 -38.47 32.39
C GLU A 390 25.66 -37.52 32.29
N GLY A 391 25.64 -36.67 31.26
CA GLY A 391 26.11 -35.28 31.25
C GLY A 391 24.88 -34.36 31.28
N ILE A 392 24.53 -33.87 32.47
CA ILE A 392 23.16 -33.94 33.04
C ILE A 392 22.11 -32.97 32.45
N ASN A 393 22.46 -32.02 31.58
CA ASN A 393 21.48 -31.01 31.15
C ASN A 393 21.60 -30.57 29.70
N ASP A 394 22.32 -31.32 28.86
CA ASP A 394 22.42 -30.95 27.45
C ASP A 394 21.13 -31.27 26.68
N VAL A 395 20.78 -30.36 25.77
CA VAL A 395 19.67 -30.55 24.85
C VAL A 395 20.13 -31.52 23.77
N HIS A 396 19.60 -32.74 23.79
CA HIS A 396 19.77 -33.70 22.71
C HIS A 396 18.50 -33.89 21.88
N VAL A 397 18.70 -34.18 20.59
CA VAL A 397 17.66 -34.55 19.63
C VAL A 397 18.14 -35.76 18.84
N CYS A 398 17.37 -36.86 18.86
CA CYS A 398 17.64 -38.04 18.04
C CYS A 398 16.56 -38.19 16.96
N ILE A 399 16.98 -38.17 15.69
CA ILE A 399 16.10 -38.27 14.53
C ILE A 399 16.30 -39.64 13.87
N PRO A 400 15.26 -40.48 13.76
CA PRO A 400 15.35 -41.74 13.04
C PRO A 400 15.41 -41.51 11.53
N ILE A 401 16.25 -42.27 10.85
CA ILE A 401 16.29 -42.36 9.39
C ILE A 401 15.44 -43.56 8.99
N ILE A 402 14.32 -43.31 8.30
CA ILE A 402 13.39 -44.36 7.88
C ILE A 402 13.80 -44.88 6.49
N VAL A 403 14.03 -46.18 6.38
CA VAL A 403 14.49 -46.86 5.16
C VAL A 403 13.61 -48.09 4.98
N GLY A 404 12.84 -48.17 3.89
CA GLY A 404 11.94 -49.31 3.64
C GLY A 404 10.89 -49.53 4.75
N GLY A 405 10.46 -48.46 5.43
CA GLY A 405 9.49 -48.51 6.53
C GLY A 405 10.07 -48.88 7.90
N ASN A 406 11.37 -49.23 7.99
CA ASN A 406 12.06 -49.52 9.24
C ASN A 406 13.06 -48.41 9.59
N VAL A 407 13.52 -48.36 10.85
CA VAL A 407 14.56 -47.40 11.25
C VAL A 407 15.93 -47.96 10.84
N GLY A 408 16.42 -47.54 9.67
CA GLY A 408 17.73 -47.93 9.12
C GLY A 408 18.91 -47.18 9.75
N GLY A 409 18.66 -46.05 10.41
CA GLY A 409 19.68 -45.28 11.10
C GLY A 409 19.11 -44.31 12.13
N VAL A 410 19.97 -43.73 12.97
CA VAL A 410 19.60 -42.69 13.94
C VAL A 410 20.66 -41.61 13.91
N VAL A 411 20.24 -40.35 13.72
CA VAL A 411 21.10 -39.18 13.85
C VAL A 411 20.89 -38.58 15.23
N GLN A 412 21.95 -38.41 16.01
CA GLN A 412 21.95 -37.76 17.31
C GLN A 412 22.63 -36.40 17.21
N PHE A 413 21.94 -35.35 17.67
CA PHE A 413 22.49 -34.01 17.87
C PHE A 413 22.54 -33.69 19.37
N VAL A 414 23.64 -33.06 19.82
CA VAL A 414 23.78 -32.53 21.19
C VAL A 414 24.10 -31.04 21.14
N CYS A 415 23.13 -30.22 21.54
CA CYS A 415 23.07 -28.79 21.28
C CYS A 415 23.44 -27.91 22.49
N GLY A 416 24.30 -28.43 23.38
CA GLY A 416 24.78 -27.73 24.58
C GLY A 416 23.78 -27.68 25.74
N LYS A 417 24.16 -27.00 26.83
CA LYS A 417 23.44 -27.03 28.12
C LYS A 417 22.12 -26.26 28.05
N ARG A 418 21.06 -26.89 28.56
CA ARG A 418 19.73 -26.30 28.75
C ARG A 418 19.84 -25.02 29.59
N GLY A 419 19.30 -23.93 29.06
CA GLY A 419 19.35 -22.59 29.67
C GLY A 419 20.50 -21.72 29.19
N SER A 420 21.55 -22.29 28.59
CA SER A 420 22.61 -21.52 27.90
C SER A 420 22.49 -21.55 26.38
N CYS A 421 21.83 -22.57 25.83
CA CYS A 421 21.61 -22.71 24.40
C CYS A 421 20.34 -21.95 23.95
N ASP A 422 20.38 -21.37 22.76
CA ASP A 422 19.21 -20.76 22.11
C ASP A 422 18.31 -21.86 21.53
N ILE A 423 17.18 -22.12 22.20
CA ILE A 423 16.24 -23.18 21.80
C ILE A 423 15.62 -22.87 20.43
N GLU A 424 15.35 -21.60 20.12
CA GLU A 424 14.72 -21.22 18.85
C GLU A 424 15.68 -21.42 17.67
N ASP A 425 16.97 -21.11 17.86
CA ASP A 425 18.02 -21.42 16.89
C ASP A 425 18.19 -22.94 16.69
N ILE A 426 18.18 -23.71 17.79
CA ILE A 426 18.27 -25.18 17.73
C ILE A 426 17.09 -25.75 16.92
N GLU A 427 15.86 -25.36 17.21
CA GLU A 427 14.69 -25.86 16.48
C GLU A 427 14.77 -25.54 14.99
N LYS A 428 15.24 -24.34 14.61
CA LYS A 428 15.47 -23.97 13.20
C LYS A 428 16.53 -24.85 12.53
N LYS A 429 17.68 -25.07 13.19
CA LYS A 429 18.75 -25.94 12.69
C LYS A 429 18.31 -27.39 12.56
N ILE A 430 17.60 -27.92 13.56
CA ILE A 430 17.06 -29.28 13.57
C ILE A 430 15.99 -29.46 12.49
N SER A 431 15.13 -28.46 12.26
CA SER A 431 14.16 -28.50 11.17
C SER A 431 14.84 -28.58 9.80
N ARG A 432 15.96 -27.86 9.62
CA ARG A 432 16.77 -27.96 8.39
C ARG A 432 17.46 -29.31 8.28
N ALA A 433 18.09 -29.80 9.35
CA ALA A 433 18.74 -31.11 9.36
C ALA A 433 17.76 -32.24 9.02
N ARG A 434 16.52 -32.16 9.53
CA ARG A 434 15.43 -33.10 9.18
C ARG A 434 15.17 -33.14 7.68
N GLN A 435 15.13 -31.99 7.01
CA GLN A 435 14.90 -31.94 5.56
C GLN A 435 15.98 -32.73 4.79
N TYR A 436 17.26 -32.54 5.14
CA TYR A 436 18.36 -33.31 4.55
C TYR A 436 18.26 -34.82 4.85
N ILE A 437 17.84 -35.19 6.07
CA ILE A 437 17.62 -36.60 6.43
C ILE A 437 16.50 -37.20 5.58
N ASP A 438 15.36 -36.52 5.47
CA ASP A 438 14.19 -36.98 4.73
C ASP A 438 14.51 -37.11 3.23
N ASP A 439 15.31 -36.21 2.65
CA ASP A 439 15.76 -36.29 1.25
C ASP A 439 16.79 -37.42 1.02
N ALA A 440 17.58 -37.77 2.04
CA ALA A 440 18.54 -38.87 1.96
C ALA A 440 17.90 -40.26 2.11
N GLN A 441 16.76 -40.37 2.79
CA GLN A 441 16.08 -41.65 3.06
C GLN A 441 15.84 -42.51 1.80
N PRO A 442 15.24 -41.98 0.71
CA PRO A 442 15.00 -42.78 -0.51
C PRO A 442 16.29 -43.23 -1.20
N VAL A 443 17.33 -42.39 -1.14
CA VAL A 443 18.63 -42.70 -1.76
C VAL A 443 19.35 -43.78 -0.95
N LEU A 444 19.34 -43.67 0.38
CA LEU A 444 19.84 -44.71 1.29
C LEU A 444 19.11 -46.04 1.06
N GLU A 445 17.79 -46.03 0.90
CA GLU A 445 17.00 -47.22 0.59
C GLU A 445 17.41 -47.85 -0.73
N ALA A 446 17.52 -47.05 -1.79
CA ALA A 446 17.93 -47.53 -3.11
C ALA A 446 19.34 -48.16 -3.06
N LYS A 447 20.31 -47.49 -2.43
CA LYS A 447 21.69 -48.00 -2.30
C LYS A 447 21.75 -49.28 -1.46
N ARG A 448 20.97 -49.37 -0.38
CA ARG A 448 20.88 -50.58 0.46
C ARG A 448 20.30 -51.75 -0.34
N LEU A 449 19.20 -51.53 -1.06
CA LEU A 449 18.58 -52.56 -1.90
C LEU A 449 19.53 -53.02 -3.03
N MET A 450 20.21 -52.09 -3.69
CA MET A 450 21.21 -52.42 -4.71
C MET A 450 22.36 -53.26 -4.12
N LYS A 451 22.83 -52.93 -2.91
CA LYS A 451 23.86 -53.71 -2.20
C LYS A 451 23.37 -55.11 -1.86
N GLU A 452 22.15 -55.24 -1.32
CA GLU A 452 21.53 -56.54 -1.01
C GLU A 452 21.36 -57.41 -2.28
N LEU A 453 20.90 -56.83 -3.38
CA LEU A 453 20.78 -57.52 -4.68
C LEU A 453 22.14 -57.98 -5.21
N LYS A 454 23.15 -57.12 -5.14
CA LYS A 454 24.52 -57.45 -5.56
C LYS A 454 25.06 -58.59 -4.70
N ASP A 455 24.98 -58.48 -3.38
CA ASP A 455 25.43 -59.51 -2.44
C ASP A 455 24.71 -60.84 -2.69
N SER A 456 23.40 -60.83 -2.92
CA SER A 456 22.63 -62.04 -3.24
C SER A 456 23.01 -62.66 -4.60
N ALA A 457 23.55 -61.88 -5.54
CA ALA A 457 23.99 -62.39 -6.85
C ALA A 457 25.37 -63.03 -6.79
N VAL A 458 26.27 -62.48 -5.96
CA VAL A 458 27.70 -62.85 -5.93
C VAL A 458 28.10 -63.67 -4.70
N LYS A 459 27.23 -63.83 -3.70
CA LYS A 459 27.46 -64.69 -2.54
C LYS A 459 26.54 -65.90 -2.55
N ASP A 460 27.01 -66.99 -1.96
CA ASP A 460 26.21 -68.17 -1.71
C ASP A 460 25.40 -67.99 -0.41
N VAL A 461 24.10 -68.28 -0.46
CA VAL A 461 23.15 -67.99 0.63
C VAL A 461 23.41 -68.87 1.85
N LEU A 462 23.89 -70.11 1.64
CA LEU A 462 24.14 -71.06 2.73
C LEU A 462 25.40 -70.71 3.52
N THR A 463 26.47 -70.34 2.80
CA THR A 463 27.82 -70.14 3.37
C THR A 463 28.17 -68.68 3.63
N GLY A 464 27.53 -67.74 2.94
CA GLY A 464 27.89 -66.32 2.94
C GLY A 464 29.20 -66.01 2.19
N LEU A 465 29.87 -67.02 1.64
CA LEU A 465 31.09 -66.86 0.84
C LEU A 465 30.75 -66.38 -0.56
N TYR A 466 31.74 -65.79 -1.23
CA TYR A 466 31.62 -65.46 -2.64
C TYR A 466 31.40 -66.72 -3.48
N ASN A 467 30.37 -66.70 -4.31
CA ASN A 467 30.06 -67.79 -5.22
C ASN A 467 30.96 -67.70 -6.47
N ARG A 468 30.83 -68.71 -7.35
CA ARG A 468 31.62 -68.77 -8.59
C ARG A 468 31.52 -67.52 -9.46
N ARG A 469 30.37 -66.85 -9.51
CA ARG A 469 30.17 -65.66 -10.35
C ARG A 469 31.07 -64.50 -9.90
N PHE A 470 31.27 -64.35 -8.59
CA PHE A 470 32.19 -63.33 -8.08
C PHE A 470 33.61 -63.56 -8.62
N VAL A 471 34.10 -64.79 -8.59
CA VAL A 471 35.44 -65.14 -9.12
C VAL A 471 35.52 -64.81 -10.61
N GLU A 472 34.48 -65.13 -11.38
CA GLU A 472 34.36 -64.80 -12.81
C GLU A 472 34.30 -63.28 -13.07
N GLU A 473 33.79 -62.47 -12.15
CA GLU A 473 33.81 -61.01 -12.27
C GLU A 473 35.18 -60.40 -11.96
N ILE A 474 35.91 -60.94 -10.97
CA ILE A 474 37.16 -60.31 -10.50
C ILE A 474 38.43 -60.84 -11.15
N TYR A 475 38.40 -62.01 -11.82
CA TYR A 475 39.64 -62.70 -12.23
C TYR A 475 40.50 -61.89 -13.21
N GLU A 476 39.91 -61.18 -14.18
CA GLU A 476 40.66 -60.37 -15.16
C GLU A 476 41.40 -59.22 -14.49
N GLY A 477 40.72 -58.55 -13.54
CA GLY A 477 41.29 -57.45 -12.75
C GLY A 477 42.41 -57.94 -11.83
N LEU A 478 42.22 -59.09 -11.18
CA LEU A 478 43.24 -59.74 -10.35
C LEU A 478 44.50 -60.07 -11.15
N ILE A 479 44.37 -60.75 -12.29
CA ILE A 479 45.50 -61.11 -13.16
C ILE A 479 46.24 -59.87 -13.64
N SER A 480 45.50 -58.85 -14.08
CA SER A 480 46.09 -57.57 -14.53
C SER A 480 46.87 -56.88 -13.41
N GLY A 481 46.33 -56.84 -12.18
CA GLY A 481 47.00 -56.25 -11.02
C GLY A 481 48.25 -57.02 -10.61
N ILE A 482 48.22 -58.34 -10.70
CA ILE A 482 49.34 -59.23 -10.38
C ILE A 482 50.48 -59.05 -11.39
N ASN A 483 50.18 -59.01 -12.69
CA ASN A 483 51.15 -58.72 -13.74
C ASN A 483 51.82 -57.35 -13.54
N ARG A 484 51.06 -56.33 -13.13
CA ARG A 484 51.59 -54.98 -12.88
C ARG A 484 52.52 -54.93 -11.65
N ARG A 485 52.19 -55.65 -10.58
CA ARG A 485 52.97 -55.67 -9.34
C ARG A 485 54.12 -56.68 -9.34
N GLY A 486 54.18 -57.56 -10.35
CA GLY A 486 55.15 -58.65 -10.40
C GLY A 486 54.97 -59.67 -9.26
N THR A 487 53.76 -59.80 -8.72
CA THR A 487 53.44 -60.74 -7.63
C THR A 487 53.02 -62.10 -8.20
N ILE A 488 52.86 -63.12 -7.33
CA ILE A 488 52.44 -64.47 -7.73
C ILE A 488 51.01 -64.72 -7.23
N LEU A 489 50.14 -65.28 -8.08
CA LEU A 489 48.81 -65.76 -7.70
C LEU A 489 48.87 -67.24 -7.33
N GLY A 490 48.43 -67.59 -6.12
CA GLY A 490 48.16 -68.97 -5.74
C GLY A 490 46.66 -69.25 -5.76
N LEU A 491 46.24 -70.35 -6.37
CA LEU A 491 44.85 -70.84 -6.30
C LEU A 491 44.82 -72.10 -5.46
N LEU A 492 43.95 -72.12 -4.45
CA LEU A 492 43.70 -73.28 -3.60
C LEU A 492 42.29 -73.80 -3.89
N MET A 493 42.20 -75.05 -4.34
CA MET A 493 40.92 -75.73 -4.55
C MET A 493 40.79 -76.82 -3.49
N CYS A 494 39.76 -76.73 -2.65
CA CYS A 494 39.51 -77.65 -1.54
C CYS A 494 38.12 -78.25 -1.67
N ASP A 495 37.97 -79.49 -1.19
CA ASP A 495 36.71 -80.22 -1.14
C ASP A 495 36.49 -80.76 0.28
N LEU A 496 35.22 -80.97 0.66
CA LEU A 496 34.86 -81.56 1.94
C LEU A 496 34.90 -83.09 1.85
N ASP A 497 35.91 -83.70 2.46
CA ASP A 497 36.06 -85.15 2.50
C ASP A 497 34.82 -85.82 3.12
N PHE A 498 34.34 -86.90 2.48
CA PHE A 498 33.21 -87.71 2.94
C PHE A 498 31.88 -86.95 3.15
N PHE A 499 31.70 -85.78 2.54
CA PHE A 499 30.50 -84.96 2.74
C PHE A 499 29.20 -85.70 2.38
N LYS A 500 29.20 -86.48 1.29
CA LYS A 500 28.05 -87.31 0.90
C LYS A 500 27.67 -88.33 1.98
N GLN A 501 28.64 -89.01 2.56
CA GLN A 501 28.39 -89.98 3.63
C GLN A 501 27.80 -89.31 4.88
N THR A 502 28.22 -88.07 5.16
CA THR A 502 27.66 -87.25 6.24
C THR A 502 26.20 -86.93 5.99
N ASN A 503 25.85 -86.47 4.78
CA ASN A 503 24.45 -86.22 4.39
C ASN A 503 23.60 -87.49 4.45
N ASP A 504 24.12 -88.61 3.91
CA ASP A 504 23.40 -89.88 3.86
C ASP A 504 23.16 -90.48 5.27
N THR A 505 24.03 -90.17 6.24
CA THR A 505 23.95 -90.70 7.63
C THR A 505 23.14 -89.81 8.56
N TYR A 506 23.31 -88.49 8.47
CA TYR A 506 22.79 -87.53 9.45
C TYR A 506 21.73 -86.57 8.89
N GLY A 507 21.43 -86.67 7.59
CA GLY A 507 20.48 -85.80 6.90
C GLY A 507 21.08 -84.46 6.46
N HIS A 508 20.36 -83.79 5.55
CA HIS A 508 20.83 -82.57 4.90
C HIS A 508 21.00 -81.39 5.87
N ASP A 509 20.20 -81.28 6.93
CA ASP A 509 20.31 -80.18 7.90
C ASP A 509 21.67 -80.18 8.64
N ILE A 510 22.19 -81.38 8.94
CA ILE A 510 23.52 -81.56 9.54
C ILE A 510 24.60 -81.29 8.49
N GLY A 511 24.40 -81.71 7.25
CA GLY A 511 25.23 -81.35 6.10
C GLY A 511 25.42 -79.84 5.96
N ASP A 512 24.32 -79.11 5.92
CA ASP A 512 24.30 -77.64 5.83
C ASP A 512 25.06 -76.98 6.99
N SER A 513 24.95 -77.55 8.20
CA SER A 513 25.69 -77.08 9.37
C SER A 513 27.20 -77.28 9.21
N VAL A 514 27.62 -78.42 8.64
CA VAL A 514 29.05 -78.69 8.34
C VAL A 514 29.59 -77.72 7.29
N ILE A 515 28.81 -77.42 6.23
CA ILE A 515 29.21 -76.44 5.20
C ILE A 515 29.36 -75.04 5.83
N LYS A 516 28.39 -74.60 6.64
CA LYS A 516 28.43 -73.30 7.34
C LYS A 516 29.67 -73.16 8.23
N GLU A 517 29.94 -74.18 9.04
CA GLU A 517 31.08 -74.15 9.96
C GLU A 517 32.41 -74.14 9.21
N THR A 518 32.54 -74.95 8.16
CA THR A 518 33.73 -74.94 7.30
C THR A 518 33.96 -73.57 6.65
N SER A 519 32.88 -72.93 6.21
CA SER A 519 32.91 -71.61 5.60
C SER A 519 33.35 -70.53 6.60
N ASN A 520 32.85 -70.59 7.83
CA ASN A 520 33.29 -69.73 8.93
C ASN A 520 34.78 -69.92 9.23
N ILE A 521 35.25 -71.17 9.39
CA ILE A 521 36.66 -71.47 9.66
C ILE A 521 37.55 -70.91 8.54
N SER A 522 37.15 -71.08 7.29
CA SER A 522 37.88 -70.58 6.13
C SER A 522 37.97 -69.06 6.16
N SER A 523 36.87 -68.37 6.47
CA SER A 523 36.80 -66.90 6.54
C SER A 523 37.67 -66.32 7.66
N VAL A 524 37.76 -67.00 8.81
CA VAL A 524 38.59 -66.53 9.95
C VAL A 524 40.08 -66.79 9.72
N ARG A 525 40.44 -67.86 9.02
CA ARG A 525 41.84 -68.26 8.81
C ARG A 525 42.49 -67.64 7.57
N LEU A 526 41.69 -67.18 6.61
CA LEU A 526 42.18 -66.45 5.44
C LEU A 526 42.24 -64.96 5.77
N ARG A 527 43.36 -64.31 5.40
CA ARG A 527 43.49 -62.87 5.56
C ARG A 527 42.54 -62.17 4.59
N THR A 528 41.76 -61.25 5.12
CA THR A 528 41.11 -60.19 4.33
C THR A 528 42.12 -59.04 4.23
N GLU A 529 42.45 -58.62 3.00
CA GLU A 529 43.14 -57.34 2.79
C GLU A 529 42.17 -56.17 2.98
#